data_AF-A0A2A4WS47-F1
#
_entry.id   AF-A0A2A4WS47-F1
#
_cell.length_a   1.000
_cell.length_b   1.000
_cell.length_c   1.000
_cell.angle_alpha   90.00
_cell.angle_beta   90.00
_cell.angle_gamma   90.00
#
_symmetry.space_group_name_H-M   'P 1'
#
loop_
_entity.id
_entity.type
_entity.pdbx_description
1 polymer ?
#
loop_
_entity_poly.entity_id
_entity_poly.type
_entity_poly.pdbx_seq_one_letter_code
_entity_poly.pdbx_strand_id
1 'polypeptide(L)'
;MKLEYDNIFDAIIDDKSTASEYQTRSDLMIVIRDLINLKGWEQKVAGQHLGLSQPRVSDLVNGRIEKFSIDKLMNCLFKIGYRFKPTLVNEKLTMSVQRVSVG
;
A
#
# COMPACT_ATOMS: atom_id res chain seq x y z
N MET A 1 -9.01 14.48 25.99
CA MET A 1 -7.92 13.49 25.89
C MET A 1 -7.78 13.14 24.42
N LYS A 2 -6.65 13.50 23.79
CA LYS A 2 -6.38 13.19 22.38
C LYS A 2 -5.56 11.90 22.40
N LEU A 3 -6.13 10.82 21.87
CA LEU A 3 -5.42 9.56 21.76
C LEU A 3 -4.51 9.68 20.53
N GLU A 4 -3.20 9.75 20.75
CA GLU A 4 -2.20 9.59 19.69
C GLU A 4 -1.79 8.11 19.67
N TYR A 5 -2.09 7.44 18.57
CA TYR A 5 -1.67 6.06 18.32
C TYR A 5 -0.72 6.08 17.13
N ASP A 6 0.44 5.44 17.26
CA ASP A 6 1.37 5.21 16.15
C ASP A 6 0.75 4.27 15.10
N ASN A 7 -0.13 3.37 15.54
CA ASN A 7 -0.96 2.51 14.71
C ASN A 7 -2.41 2.55 15.20
N ILE A 8 -3.33 3.07 14.36
CA ILE A 8 -4.74 3.22 14.74
C ILE A 8 -5.45 1.87 14.99
N PHE A 9 -4.96 0.79 14.40
CA PHE A 9 -5.54 -0.54 14.56
C PHE A 9 -5.26 -1.15 15.93
N ASP A 10 -4.28 -0.64 16.68
CA ASP A 10 -4.03 -1.06 18.06
C ASP A 10 -5.20 -0.76 19.00
N ALA A 11 -6.11 0.14 18.62
CA ALA A 11 -7.29 0.46 19.40
C ALA A 11 -8.43 -0.56 19.21
N ILE A 12 -8.39 -1.39 18.16
CA ILE A 12 -9.51 -2.26 17.77
C ILE A 12 -9.10 -3.70 17.41
N ILE A 13 -7.80 -4.02 17.35
CA ILE A 13 -7.26 -5.35 17.06
C ILE A 13 -6.33 -5.76 18.20
N ASP A 14 -6.68 -6.86 18.89
CA ASP A 14 -5.90 -7.36 20.03
C ASP A 14 -4.55 -7.93 19.60
N ASP A 15 -4.51 -8.64 18.46
CA ASP A 15 -3.26 -9.20 17.93
C ASP A 15 -2.41 -8.10 17.26
N LYS A 16 -1.28 -7.80 17.88
CA LYS A 16 -0.33 -6.78 17.42
C LYS A 16 0.23 -7.05 16.02
N SER A 17 0.42 -8.32 15.67
CA SER A 17 0.89 -8.70 14.33
C SER A 17 -0.15 -8.32 13.27
N THR A 18 -1.41 -8.69 13.50
CA THR A 18 -2.54 -8.32 12.64
C THR A 18 -2.73 -6.81 12.59
N ALA A 19 -2.68 -6.10 13.72
CA ALA A 19 -2.76 -4.65 13.75
C ALA A 19 -1.69 -3.99 12.88
N SER A 20 -0.44 -4.45 12.99
CA SER A 20 0.68 -3.98 12.17
C SER A 20 0.48 -4.28 10.68
N GLU A 21 -0.10 -5.43 10.34
CA GLU A 21 -0.41 -5.78 8.96
C GLU A 21 -1.47 -4.84 8.37
N TYR A 22 -2.54 -4.56 9.11
CA TYR A 22 -3.59 -3.62 8.68
C TYR A 22 -3.06 -2.19 8.50
N GLN A 23 -2.18 -1.73 9.40
CA GLN A 23 -1.50 -0.45 9.24
C GLN A 23 -0.69 -0.40 7.95
N THR A 24 0.14 -1.43 7.71
CA THR A 24 0.97 -1.52 6.50
C THR A 24 0.12 -1.52 5.22
N ARG A 25 -0.98 -2.29 5.20
CA ARG A 25 -1.92 -2.31 4.07
C ARG A 25 -2.54 -0.93 3.85
N SER A 26 -2.97 -0.26 4.93
CA SER A 26 -3.55 1.08 4.87
C SER A 26 -2.58 2.09 4.25
N ASP A 27 -1.33 2.13 4.73
CA ASP A 27 -0.31 3.05 4.23
C ASP A 27 -0.03 2.83 2.73
N LEU A 28 0.09 1.56 2.32
CA LEU A 28 0.27 1.22 0.90
C LEU A 28 -0.94 1.62 0.04
N MET A 29 -2.17 1.41 0.54
CA MET A 29 -3.39 1.79 -0.18
C MET A 29 -3.50 3.31 -0.33
N ILE A 30 -3.13 4.08 0.70
CA ILE A 30 -3.09 5.54 0.66
C ILE A 30 -2.13 6.00 -0.44
N VAL A 31 -0.89 5.49 -0.44
CA VAL A 31 0.11 5.86 -1.46
C VAL A 31 -0.37 5.49 -2.88
N ILE A 32 -0.98 4.33 -3.07
CA ILE A 32 -1.51 3.94 -4.39
C ILE A 32 -2.64 4.89 -4.81
N ARG A 33 -3.57 5.23 -3.91
CA ARG A 33 -4.66 6.18 -4.20
C ARG A 33 -4.12 7.55 -4.56
N ASP A 34 -3.13 8.04 -3.84
CA ASP A 34 -2.51 9.34 -4.11
C ASP A 34 -1.79 9.35 -5.46
N LEU A 35 -1.16 8.23 -5.85
CA LEU A 35 -0.57 8.07 -7.18
C LEU A 35 -1.63 8.04 -8.29
N ILE A 36 -2.77 7.36 -8.10
CA ILE A 36 -3.89 7.38 -9.05
C ILE A 36 -4.37 8.83 -9.25
N ASN A 37 -4.57 9.56 -8.15
CA ASN A 37 -5.03 10.95 -8.16
C ASN A 37 -4.01 11.88 -8.84
N LEU A 38 -2.73 11.78 -8.47
CA LEU A 38 -1.64 12.57 -9.05
C LEU A 38 -1.51 12.36 -10.56
N LYS A 39 -1.79 11.15 -11.04
CA LYS A 39 -1.76 10.82 -12.47
C LYS A 39 -3.06 11.16 -13.21
N GLY A 40 -4.11 11.57 -12.49
CA GLY A 40 -5.43 11.86 -13.08
C GLY A 40 -6.08 10.63 -13.71
N TRP A 41 -5.76 9.43 -13.22
CA TRP A 41 -6.29 8.21 -13.83
C TRP A 41 -7.72 7.93 -13.39
N GLU A 42 -8.59 7.72 -14.37
CA GLU A 42 -9.86 7.04 -14.13
C GLU A 42 -9.62 5.60 -13.67
N GLN A 43 -10.56 5.02 -12.92
CA GLN A 43 -10.40 3.68 -12.34
C GLN A 43 -10.08 2.59 -13.39
N LYS A 44 -10.62 2.69 -14.60
CA LYS A 44 -10.35 1.75 -15.69
C LYS A 44 -8.89 1.83 -16.16
N VAL A 45 -8.36 3.04 -16.30
CA VAL A 45 -6.97 3.30 -16.70
C VAL A 45 -6.01 2.90 -15.57
N ALA A 46 -6.33 3.25 -14.33
CA ALA A 46 -5.58 2.80 -13.16
C ALA A 46 -5.54 1.26 -13.09
N GLY A 47 -6.62 0.57 -13.43
CA GLY A 47 -6.66 -0.89 -13.50
C GLY A 47 -5.63 -1.48 -14.46
N GLN A 48 -5.46 -0.86 -15.63
CA GLN A 48 -4.45 -1.27 -16.61
C GLN A 48 -3.03 -1.11 -16.05
N HIS A 49 -2.72 0.04 -15.45
CA HIS A 49 -1.39 0.32 -14.89
C HIS A 49 -1.07 -0.50 -13.63
N LEU A 50 -2.05 -0.72 -12.75
CA LEU A 50 -1.88 -1.50 -11.51
C LEU A 50 -2.05 -3.01 -11.76
N GLY A 51 -2.49 -3.41 -12.95
CA GLY A 51 -2.88 -4.77 -13.29
C GLY A 51 -3.95 -5.33 -12.36
N LEU A 52 -5.00 -4.55 -12.19
CA LEU A 52 -6.22 -4.83 -11.44
C LEU A 52 -7.43 -4.67 -12.38
N SER A 53 -8.53 -5.38 -12.11
CA SER A 53 -9.80 -5.06 -12.74
C SER A 53 -10.36 -3.74 -12.19
N GLN A 54 -11.24 -3.06 -12.93
CA GLN A 54 -11.86 -1.82 -12.45
C GLN A 54 -12.61 -2.02 -11.10
N PRO A 55 -13.40 -3.09 -10.86
CA PRO A 55 -14.00 -3.31 -9.54
C PRO A 55 -12.98 -3.42 -8.42
N ARG A 56 -11.81 -4.03 -8.69
CA ARG A 56 -10.71 -4.11 -7.74
C ARG A 56 -10.08 -2.74 -7.49
N VAL A 57 -9.94 -1.89 -8.50
CA VAL A 57 -9.49 -0.50 -8.27
C VAL A 57 -10.50 0.26 -7.41
N SER A 58 -11.80 0.05 -7.63
CA SER A 58 -12.85 0.64 -6.79
C SER A 58 -12.73 0.18 -5.33
N ASP A 59 -12.54 -1.12 -5.08
CA ASP A 59 -12.29 -1.64 -3.73
C ASP A 59 -11.06 -0.98 -3.09
N LEU A 60 -9.99 -0.77 -3.87
CA LEU A 60 -8.75 -0.14 -3.39
C LEU A 60 -8.98 1.32 -2.99
N VAL A 61 -9.55 2.12 -3.90
CA VAL A 61 -9.77 3.56 -3.70
C VAL A 61 -10.75 3.82 -2.55
N ASN A 62 -11.73 2.93 -2.37
CA ASN A 62 -12.71 3.00 -1.28
C ASN A 62 -12.22 2.38 0.04
N GLY A 63 -10.95 1.97 0.14
CA GLY A 63 -10.37 1.53 1.42
C GLY A 63 -10.90 0.18 1.93
N ARG A 64 -11.27 -0.75 1.04
CA ARG A 64 -11.65 -2.13 1.40
C ARG A 64 -10.40 -2.95 1.78
N ILE A 65 -9.74 -2.59 2.87
CA ILE A 65 -8.44 -3.09 3.34
C ILE A 65 -8.41 -4.62 3.45
N GLU A 66 -9.52 -5.22 3.89
CA GLU A 66 -9.69 -6.66 4.04
C GLU A 66 -9.55 -7.44 2.72
N LYS A 67 -9.74 -6.78 1.57
CA LYS A 67 -9.66 -7.39 0.25
C LYS A 67 -8.27 -7.36 -0.37
N PHE A 68 -7.25 -6.87 0.33
CA PHE A 68 -5.90 -6.73 -0.19
C PHE A 68 -4.86 -7.29 0.78
N SER A 69 -3.96 -8.12 0.25
CA SER A 69 -2.72 -8.46 0.96
C SER A 69 -1.64 -7.41 0.69
N ILE A 70 -0.65 -7.33 1.59
CA ILE A 70 0.53 -6.48 1.40
C ILE A 70 1.23 -6.83 0.08
N ASP A 71 1.43 -8.11 -0.21
CA ASP A 71 2.03 -8.59 -1.47
C ASP A 71 1.29 -8.08 -2.71
N LYS A 72 -0.05 -8.04 -2.68
CA LYS A 72 -0.82 -7.54 -3.81
C LYS A 72 -0.60 -6.05 -4.01
N LEU A 73 -0.56 -5.28 -2.92
CA LEU A 73 -0.34 -3.83 -2.96
C LEU A 73 1.08 -3.48 -3.42
N MET A 74 2.09 -4.18 -2.90
CA MET A 74 3.48 -4.03 -3.35
C MET A 74 3.63 -4.35 -4.84
N ASN A 75 2.95 -5.40 -5.34
CA ASN A 75 2.93 -5.72 -6.77
C ASN A 75 2.25 -4.64 -7.63
N CYS A 76 1.21 -3.96 -7.11
CA CYS A 76 0.59 -2.85 -7.82
C CYS A 76 1.59 -1.69 -7.97
N LEU A 77 2.33 -1.35 -6.91
CA LEU A 77 3.38 -0.33 -6.93
C LEU A 77 4.55 -0.70 -7.86
N PHE A 78 4.93 -1.98 -7.90
CA PHE A 78 5.92 -2.48 -8.84
C PHE A 78 5.52 -2.23 -10.28
N LYS A 79 4.27 -2.52 -10.65
CA LYS A 79 3.77 -2.31 -12.03
C LYS A 79 3.76 -0.85 -12.48
N ILE A 80 3.81 0.09 -11.55
CA ILE A 80 3.93 1.54 -11.84
C ILE A 80 5.33 2.09 -11.56
N GLY A 81 6.33 1.21 -11.45
CA GLY A 81 7.75 1.55 -11.46
C GLY A 81 8.37 1.79 -10.09
N TYR A 82 7.83 1.20 -9.02
CA TYR A 82 8.43 1.29 -7.68
C TYR A 82 8.74 -0.08 -7.10
N ARG A 83 9.98 -0.29 -6.67
CA ARG A 83 10.42 -1.50 -5.97
C ARG A 83 10.84 -1.15 -4.54
N PHE A 84 10.48 -2.02 -3.61
CA PHE A 84 10.97 -1.97 -2.24
C PHE A 84 12.27 -2.77 -2.11
N LYS A 85 13.32 -2.15 -1.58
CA LYS A 85 14.63 -2.78 -1.36
C LYS A 85 14.94 -2.77 0.15
N PRO A 86 14.73 -3.91 0.84
CA PRO A 86 15.19 -4.06 2.21
C PRO A 86 16.72 -4.08 2.25
N THR A 87 17.29 -3.44 3.26
CA THR A 87 18.74 -3.46 3.54
C THR A 87 18.95 -3.53 5.04
N LEU A 88 20.02 -4.23 5.45
CA LEU A 88 20.47 -4.31 6.83
C LEU A 88 21.92 -3.82 6.85
N VAL A 89 22.16 -2.65 7.43
CA VAL A 89 23.49 -2.03 7.54
C VAL A 89 23.65 -1.52 8.96
N ASN A 90 24.74 -1.88 9.64
CA ASN A 90 24.99 -1.50 11.04
C ASN A 90 23.79 -1.77 11.95
N GLU A 91 23.24 -2.98 11.88
CA GLU A 91 22.05 -3.44 12.66
C GLU A 91 20.76 -2.65 12.41
N LYS A 92 20.76 -1.70 11.47
CA LYS A 92 19.59 -0.92 11.10
C LYS A 92 18.90 -1.54 9.89
N LEU A 93 17.69 -2.08 10.11
CA LEU A 93 16.80 -2.51 9.04
C LEU A 93 16.14 -1.29 8.40
N THR A 94 16.28 -1.13 7.09
CA THR A 94 15.57 -0.12 6.31
C THR A 94 14.95 -0.72 5.06
N MET A 95 13.84 -0.16 4.59
CA MET A 95 13.23 -0.54 3.33
C MET A 95 13.09 0.71 2.46
N SER A 96 14.04 0.88 1.54
CA SER A 96 14.04 2.02 0.61
C SER A 96 13.12 1.73 -0.59
N VAL A 97 12.45 2.77 -1.08
CA VAL A 97 11.69 2.71 -2.34
C VAL A 97 12.57 3.19 -3.48
N GLN A 98 12.62 2.42 -4.56
CA GLN A 98 13.45 2.71 -5.74
C GLN A 98 12.58 2.78 -6.99
N ARG A 99 12.90 3.71 -7.89
CA ARG A 99 12.35 3.71 -9.24
C ARG A 99 12.96 2.57 -10.05
N VAL A 100 12.12 1.82 -10.75
CA VAL A 100 12.55 0.74 -11.65
C VAL A 100 11.81 0.83 -12.96
N SER A 101 12.50 0.48 -14.05
CA SER A 101 11.84 0.29 -15.36
C SER A 101 11.02 -0.99 -15.29
N VAL A 102 9.71 -0.86 -15.50
CA VAL A 102 8.83 -1.99 -15.71
C VAL A 102 8.84 -2.23 -17.22
N GLY A 103 9.32 -3.40 -17.64
CA GLY A 103 9.33 -3.81 -19.05
C GLY A 103 7.94 -4.12 -19.58
#